data_AF-A0A3B9ZRP9-F1
#
_entry.id   AF-A0A3B9ZRP9-F1
#
_cell.length_a   1.000
_cell.length_b   1.000
_cell.length_c   1.000
_cell.angle_alpha   90.00
_cell.angle_beta   90.00
_cell.angle_gamma   90.00
#
_symmetry.space_group_name_H-M   'P 1'
#
loop_
_entity.id
_entity.type
_entity.pdbx_description
1 polymer ?
#
loop_
_entity_poly.entity_id
_entity_poly.type
_entity_poly.pdbx_seq_one_letter_code
_entity_poly.pdbx_strand_id
1 'polypeptide(L)'
;MLAFLKPIGCNEFPVVEFESDSDMRFSLEFVSPRTVRLRMKTGKETQTDQPRLSFGLSGFTFWSHYIGGFVNRTPEELYRCRLLCGMLTSHSHTHGAPPKEPWLYNEDFNNAFRLADEMKYMLMPYIYAQSKYASENGLPMVRALFVEYPQDAGPWLVDDEYLFGSDMLVAPLFEAKTTGRNVYLPEGKWIDYQTSKVYNGGWNSIEAGKMPVIIMVRDGAVIPHIGLAQSTKDMDWSKIDLVTYSAGASTLKGMVCLPENNLLFPLTMVKSGSSFNLSSDPLKGKVTWDILSEQQRKK
;
A
#
# COMPACT_ATOMS: atom_id res chain seq x y z
N MET A 1 -22.13 4.59 -54.05
CA MET A 1 -22.66 5.01 -52.73
C MET A 1 -21.47 5.22 -51.80
N LEU A 2 -21.06 6.47 -51.60
CA LEU A 2 -19.97 6.81 -50.68
C LEU A 2 -20.57 6.99 -49.28
N ALA A 3 -20.13 6.16 -48.33
CA ALA A 3 -20.51 6.29 -46.93
C ALA A 3 -19.68 7.40 -46.29
N PHE A 4 -20.34 8.43 -45.78
CA PHE A 4 -19.67 9.49 -45.01
C PHE A 4 -19.68 9.11 -43.52
N LEU A 5 -18.52 9.21 -42.88
CA LEU A 5 -18.41 9.15 -41.41
C LEU A 5 -18.94 10.45 -40.82
N LYS A 6 -19.89 10.34 -39.89
CA LYS A 6 -20.46 11.48 -39.17
C LYS A 6 -19.75 11.61 -37.81
N PRO A 7 -19.24 12.79 -37.43
CA PRO A 7 -18.70 12.99 -36.09
C PRO A 7 -19.80 12.79 -35.04
N ILE A 8 -19.52 12.00 -34.01
CA ILE A 8 -20.37 11.88 -32.82
C ILE A 8 -19.90 12.95 -31.83
N GLY A 9 -20.85 13.69 -31.23
CA GLY A 9 -20.55 14.66 -30.19
C GLY A 9 -19.90 14.00 -28.97
N CYS A 10 -19.11 14.76 -28.21
CA CYS A 10 -18.46 14.28 -27.00
C CYS A 10 -19.49 13.67 -26.04
N ASN A 11 -19.22 12.48 -25.50
CA ASN A 11 -19.99 11.94 -24.39
C ASN A 11 -19.63 12.73 -23.14
N GLU A 12 -20.30 13.86 -22.92
CA GLU A 12 -20.33 14.48 -21.60
C GLU A 12 -21.22 13.61 -20.70
N PHE A 13 -20.63 13.07 -19.63
CA PHE A 13 -21.43 12.48 -18.56
C PHE A 13 -22.34 13.57 -17.98
N PRO A 14 -23.63 13.28 -17.74
CA PRO A 14 -24.54 14.29 -17.22
C PRO A 14 -24.07 14.83 -15.87
N VAL A 15 -24.16 16.15 -15.71
CA VAL A 15 -23.68 16.93 -14.54
C VAL A 15 -24.66 16.88 -13.36
N VAL A 16 -25.74 16.09 -13.44
CA VAL A 16 -26.81 16.05 -12.43
C VAL A 16 -27.22 14.60 -12.11
N GLU A 17 -27.29 14.30 -10.81
CA GLU A 17 -27.54 12.98 -10.19
C GLU A 17 -28.73 12.22 -10.82
N PHE A 18 -28.57 10.91 -11.01
CA PHE A 18 -29.65 10.02 -11.48
C PHE A 18 -30.67 9.73 -10.35
N GLU A 19 -31.96 9.79 -10.69
CA GLU A 19 -33.05 9.31 -9.83
C GLU A 19 -32.89 7.82 -9.50
N SER A 20 -33.24 7.47 -8.27
CA SER A 20 -33.16 6.13 -7.70
C SER A 20 -34.19 5.18 -8.31
N ASP A 21 -33.72 4.04 -8.84
CA ASP A 21 -34.57 2.90 -9.19
C ASP A 21 -34.22 1.68 -8.31
N SER A 22 -35.23 0.96 -7.83
CA SER A 22 -35.14 0.00 -6.72
C SER A 22 -34.66 -1.40 -7.06
N ASP A 23 -34.41 -1.75 -8.32
CA ASP A 23 -33.96 -3.11 -8.66
C ASP A 23 -32.45 -3.21 -9.01
N MET A 24 -31.77 -4.03 -8.21
CA MET A 24 -30.38 -4.51 -8.23
C MET A 24 -29.21 -3.50 -8.11
N ARG A 25 -28.28 -3.78 -7.18
CA ARG A 25 -27.13 -2.93 -6.81
C ARG A 25 -25.97 -2.95 -7.82
N PHE A 26 -25.87 -3.98 -8.65
CA PHE A 26 -25.02 -3.99 -9.84
C PHE A 26 -25.57 -4.97 -10.88
N SER A 27 -25.15 -4.80 -12.14
CA SER A 27 -25.44 -5.73 -13.24
C SER A 27 -24.15 -6.05 -14.01
N LEU A 28 -23.99 -7.30 -14.45
CA LEU A 28 -22.88 -7.76 -15.26
C LEU A 28 -23.41 -8.25 -16.61
N GLU A 29 -22.88 -7.73 -17.71
CA GLU A 29 -23.29 -8.03 -19.08
C GLU A 29 -22.08 -8.44 -19.91
N PHE A 30 -22.13 -9.61 -20.57
CA PHE A 30 -21.12 -10.00 -21.55
C PHE A 30 -21.46 -9.35 -22.89
N VAL A 31 -20.77 -8.25 -23.22
CA VAL A 31 -20.97 -7.49 -24.47
C VAL A 31 -20.32 -8.22 -25.66
N SER A 32 -19.25 -8.97 -25.41
CA SER A 32 -18.61 -9.86 -26.38
C SER A 32 -17.85 -10.98 -25.65
N PRO A 33 -17.33 -12.01 -26.33
CA PRO A 33 -16.48 -13.03 -25.72
C PRO A 33 -15.22 -12.50 -25.01
N ARG A 34 -14.85 -11.23 -25.24
CA ARG A 34 -13.70 -10.57 -24.61
C ARG A 34 -14.07 -9.28 -23.86
N THR A 35 -15.35 -8.99 -23.67
CA THR A 35 -15.78 -7.72 -23.07
C THR A 35 -16.92 -7.95 -22.10
N VAL A 36 -16.67 -7.60 -20.84
CA VAL A 36 -17.69 -7.53 -19.81
C VAL A 36 -17.98 -6.07 -19.50
N ARG A 37 -19.26 -5.72 -19.45
CA ARG A 37 -19.75 -4.43 -18.96
C ARG A 37 -20.31 -4.64 -17.56
N LEU A 38 -19.69 -3.99 -16.59
CA LEU A 38 -20.19 -3.90 -15.22
C LEU A 38 -20.92 -2.55 -15.07
N ARG A 39 -22.17 -2.56 -14.62
CA ARG A 39 -22.86 -1.34 -14.15
C ARG A 39 -23.05 -1.46 -12.65
N MET A 40 -22.58 -0.48 -11.90
CA MET A 40 -22.77 -0.42 -10.45
C MET A 40 -23.61 0.81 -10.14
N LYS A 41 -24.61 0.67 -9.27
CA LYS A 41 -25.33 1.81 -8.70
C LYS A 41 -24.49 2.35 -7.53
N THR A 42 -24.00 3.58 -7.63
CA THR A 42 -23.35 4.27 -6.51
C THR A 42 -24.37 5.19 -5.84
N GLY A 43 -24.73 4.89 -4.59
CA GLY A 43 -25.57 5.76 -3.76
C GLY A 43 -24.73 6.74 -2.91
N LYS A 44 -25.41 7.66 -2.20
CA LYS A 44 -24.84 8.57 -1.18
C LYS A 44 -24.45 7.85 0.12
N GLU A 45 -23.89 6.66 0.03
CA GLU A 45 -23.23 6.06 1.20
C GLU A 45 -21.80 6.59 1.22
N THR A 46 -21.60 7.67 1.99
CA THR A 46 -20.25 8.06 2.42
C THR A 46 -19.77 7.03 3.43
N GLN A 47 -19.40 5.84 2.95
CA GLN A 47 -18.49 5.01 3.73
C GLN A 47 -17.23 5.83 3.97
N THR A 48 -16.69 5.72 5.18
CA THR A 48 -15.33 6.17 5.50
C THR A 48 -14.38 5.69 4.39
N ASP A 49 -13.34 6.45 4.04
CA ASP A 49 -12.38 6.10 2.99
C ASP A 49 -11.72 4.73 3.29
N GLN A 50 -12.41 3.65 2.96
CA GLN A 50 -11.93 2.28 3.06
C GLN A 50 -11.05 2.00 1.83
N PRO A 51 -9.99 1.19 1.99
CA PRO A 51 -9.18 0.77 0.85
C PRO A 51 -10.08 0.18 -0.24
N ARG A 52 -10.01 0.70 -1.47
CA ARG A 52 -10.84 0.17 -2.58
C ARG A 52 -10.22 -1.11 -3.14
N LEU A 53 -10.27 -2.19 -2.35
CA LEU A 53 -9.73 -3.50 -2.68
C LEU A 53 -10.39 -4.09 -3.94
N SER A 54 -11.66 -3.77 -4.18
CA SER A 54 -12.41 -4.21 -5.36
C SER A 54 -11.77 -3.80 -6.69
N PHE A 55 -11.08 -2.65 -6.75
CA PHE A 55 -10.40 -2.22 -7.98
C PHE A 55 -9.22 -3.14 -8.30
N GLY A 56 -8.45 -3.52 -7.28
CA GLY A 56 -7.38 -4.49 -7.39
C GLY A 56 -7.87 -5.88 -7.81
N LEU A 57 -8.99 -6.32 -7.25
CA LEU A 57 -9.66 -7.58 -7.62
C LEU A 57 -10.23 -7.57 -9.04
N SER A 58 -10.35 -6.40 -9.66
CA SER A 58 -10.81 -6.22 -11.04
C SER A 58 -9.65 -6.14 -12.05
N GLY A 59 -8.43 -6.52 -11.65
CA GLY A 59 -7.26 -6.60 -12.52
C GLY A 59 -6.44 -5.31 -12.64
N PHE A 60 -6.70 -4.31 -11.80
CA PHE A 60 -5.93 -3.07 -11.80
C PHE A 60 -4.79 -3.13 -10.77
N THR A 61 -3.55 -3.03 -11.23
CA THR A 61 -2.37 -3.11 -10.36
C THR A 61 -2.22 -1.90 -9.45
N PHE A 62 -2.50 -0.71 -9.97
CA PHE A 62 -2.22 0.56 -9.30
C PHE A 62 -3.49 1.31 -8.94
N TRP A 63 -3.51 1.88 -7.74
CA TRP A 63 -4.62 2.64 -7.17
C TRP A 63 -4.13 3.82 -6.34
N SER A 64 -4.95 4.86 -6.30
CA SER A 64 -4.78 6.08 -5.49
C SER A 64 -6.13 6.56 -4.97
N HIS A 65 -6.07 7.43 -3.96
CA HIS A 65 -7.20 8.22 -3.50
C HIS A 65 -6.70 9.60 -3.05
N TYR A 66 -7.62 10.56 -2.95
CA TYR A 66 -7.30 11.89 -2.47
C TYR A 66 -7.10 11.87 -0.96
N ILE A 67 -5.86 12.06 -0.52
CA ILE A 67 -5.54 12.03 0.90
C ILE A 67 -6.26 13.20 1.60
N GLY A 68 -7.00 12.86 2.65
CA GLY A 68 -7.88 13.80 3.36
C GLY A 68 -9.25 14.03 2.70
N GLY A 69 -9.54 13.42 1.55
CA GLY A 69 -10.82 13.56 0.85
C GLY A 69 -10.93 14.83 0.00
N PHE A 70 -12.03 14.94 -0.77
CA PHE A 70 -12.14 15.93 -1.84
C PHE A 70 -13.07 17.11 -1.54
N VAL A 71 -14.29 16.85 -1.07
CA VAL A 71 -15.39 17.82 -1.10
C VAL A 71 -15.23 18.95 -0.07
N ASN A 72 -14.85 18.60 1.15
CA ASN A 72 -14.76 19.53 2.27
C ASN A 72 -13.32 19.64 2.76
N ARG A 73 -13.00 20.77 3.39
CA ARG A 73 -11.78 20.91 4.18
C ARG A 73 -11.73 19.79 5.23
N THR A 74 -10.64 19.06 5.25
CA THR A 74 -10.44 17.93 6.17
C THR A 74 -10.06 18.46 7.55
N PRO A 75 -10.72 18.03 8.65
CA PRO A 75 -10.19 18.23 9.98
C PRO A 75 -8.80 17.58 10.10
N GLU A 76 -7.86 18.25 10.78
CA GLU A 76 -6.47 17.80 10.87
C GLU A 76 -6.34 16.38 11.42
N GLU A 77 -7.05 16.05 12.51
CA GLU A 77 -7.01 14.73 13.14
C GLU A 77 -7.41 13.61 12.14
N LEU A 78 -8.43 13.87 11.32
CA LEU A 78 -8.86 12.95 10.28
C LEU A 78 -7.84 12.87 9.12
N TYR A 79 -7.21 14.00 8.77
CA TYR A 79 -6.18 14.04 7.75
C TYR A 79 -4.96 13.22 8.20
N ARG A 80 -4.55 13.29 9.49
CA ARG A 80 -3.46 12.46 10.04
C ARG A 80 -3.73 10.96 9.89
N CYS A 81 -4.94 10.52 10.21
CA CYS A 81 -5.35 9.12 10.05
C CYS A 81 -5.32 8.68 8.58
N ARG A 82 -5.87 9.50 7.67
CA ARG A 82 -5.93 9.20 6.23
C ARG A 82 -4.57 9.33 5.53
N LEU A 83 -3.65 10.12 6.07
CA LEU A 83 -2.35 10.38 5.49
C LEU A 83 -1.55 9.10 5.26
N LEU A 84 -1.47 8.22 6.25
CA LEU A 84 -0.70 6.99 6.11
C LEU A 84 -1.40 5.91 5.31
N CYS A 85 -2.73 5.88 5.33
CA CYS A 85 -3.49 5.12 4.35
C CYS A 85 -3.15 5.59 2.93
N GLY A 86 -3.02 6.90 2.72
CA GLY A 86 -2.60 7.51 1.46
C GLY A 86 -1.17 7.17 1.05
N MET A 87 -0.22 7.25 1.98
CA MET A 87 1.20 7.00 1.72
C MET A 87 1.50 5.53 1.45
N LEU A 88 0.77 4.60 2.10
CA LEU A 88 0.94 3.15 1.93
C LEU A 88 0.05 2.57 0.83
N THR A 89 -0.19 3.35 -0.22
CA THR A 89 -0.79 2.89 -1.48
C THR A 89 0.18 3.11 -2.63
N SER A 90 -0.13 2.56 -3.80
CA SER A 90 0.77 2.68 -4.95
C SER A 90 1.07 4.13 -5.33
N HIS A 91 0.06 5.00 -5.31
CA HIS A 91 0.17 6.41 -5.70
C HIS A 91 -0.44 7.29 -4.62
N SER A 92 0.28 8.31 -4.20
CA SER A 92 -0.13 9.23 -3.12
C SER A 92 -0.31 10.62 -3.69
N HIS A 93 -1.47 11.22 -3.49
CA HIS A 93 -1.80 12.54 -4.02
C HIS A 93 -2.76 13.28 -3.09
N THR A 94 -2.41 14.52 -2.76
CA THR A 94 -3.23 15.43 -1.96
C THR A 94 -3.98 16.38 -2.90
N HIS A 95 -5.31 16.26 -2.96
CA HIS A 95 -6.15 17.09 -3.82
C HIS A 95 -7.56 17.24 -3.25
N GLY A 96 -8.23 18.35 -3.55
CA GLY A 96 -9.58 18.66 -3.09
C GLY A 96 -9.69 20.06 -2.50
N ALA A 97 -10.72 20.27 -1.68
CA ALA A 97 -10.98 21.54 -1.02
C ALA A 97 -9.79 21.99 -0.16
N PRO A 98 -9.27 23.21 -0.37
CA PRO A 98 -8.11 23.70 0.36
C PRO A 98 -8.39 23.95 1.85
N PRO A 99 -7.35 23.98 2.70
CA PRO A 99 -5.96 23.70 2.37
C PRO A 99 -5.66 22.19 2.28
N LYS A 100 -4.71 21.82 1.41
CA LYS A 100 -4.13 20.46 1.33
C LYS A 100 -2.65 20.43 1.68
N GLU A 101 -2.02 21.57 1.54
CA GLU A 101 -0.67 21.88 1.95
C GLU A 101 -0.54 21.75 3.48
N PRO A 102 0.35 20.89 3.97
CA PRO A 102 0.42 20.62 5.41
C PRO A 102 0.87 21.82 6.24
N TRP A 103 1.68 22.72 5.67
CA TRP A 103 2.11 23.96 6.33
C TRP A 103 0.98 24.98 6.55
N LEU A 104 -0.19 24.81 5.92
CA LEU A 104 -1.37 25.66 6.15
C LEU A 104 -2.27 25.17 7.30
N TYR A 105 -1.95 24.03 7.92
CA TYR A 105 -2.63 23.55 9.13
C TYR A 105 -1.91 24.04 10.39
N ASN A 106 -0.72 23.51 10.65
CA ASN A 106 0.23 23.94 11.68
C ASN A 106 1.56 23.18 11.55
N GLU A 107 2.56 23.57 12.34
CA GLU A 107 3.89 22.97 12.34
C GLU A 107 3.88 21.48 12.73
N ASP A 108 3.06 21.10 13.72
CA ASP A 108 2.94 19.71 14.18
C ASP A 108 2.39 18.79 13.07
N PHE A 109 1.43 19.28 12.28
CA PHE A 109 0.89 18.54 11.15
C PHE A 109 1.90 18.47 10.01
N ASN A 110 2.61 19.56 9.75
CA ASN A 110 3.69 19.58 8.77
C ASN A 110 4.79 18.55 9.08
N ASN A 111 5.19 18.44 10.36
CA ASN A 111 6.14 17.43 10.79
C ASN A 111 5.60 16.01 10.66
N ALA A 112 4.34 15.75 10.99
CA ALA A 112 3.73 14.44 10.78
C ALA A 112 3.60 14.07 9.30
N PHE A 113 3.27 15.05 8.45
CA PHE A 113 3.24 14.89 7.00
C PHE A 113 4.61 14.50 6.46
N ARG A 114 5.65 15.22 6.88
CA ARG A 114 7.03 14.91 6.52
C ARG A 114 7.44 13.50 6.95
N LEU A 115 7.14 13.08 8.18
CA LEU A 115 7.44 11.73 8.65
C LEU A 115 6.77 10.63 7.80
N ALA A 116 5.52 10.87 7.39
CA ALA A 116 4.77 9.96 6.54
C ALA A 116 5.37 9.84 5.12
N ASP A 117 5.78 10.98 4.55
CA ASP A 117 6.39 11.05 3.23
C ASP A 117 7.80 10.43 3.23
N GLU A 118 8.63 10.79 4.22
CA GLU A 118 9.95 10.21 4.47
C GLU A 118 9.87 8.67 4.59
N MET A 119 8.86 8.14 5.29
CA MET A 119 8.64 6.68 5.37
C MET A 119 8.41 6.06 3.99
N LYS A 120 7.56 6.66 3.15
CA LYS A 120 7.31 6.15 1.79
C LYS A 120 8.56 6.21 0.93
N TYR A 121 9.33 7.30 1.03
CA TYR A 121 10.58 7.48 0.31
C TYR A 121 11.64 6.45 0.72
N MET A 122 11.79 6.18 2.01
CA MET A 122 12.69 5.12 2.48
C MET A 122 12.27 3.74 1.96
N LEU A 123 10.96 3.47 1.84
CA LEU A 123 10.45 2.20 1.31
C LEU A 123 10.49 2.10 -0.23
N MET A 124 11.00 3.10 -0.96
CA MET A 124 10.91 3.13 -2.42
C MET A 124 11.50 1.88 -3.12
N PRO A 125 12.62 1.29 -2.69
CA PRO A 125 13.11 0.04 -3.28
C PRO A 125 12.12 -1.12 -3.14
N TYR A 126 11.47 -1.25 -1.98
CA TYR A 126 10.42 -2.23 -1.75
C TYR A 126 9.21 -1.95 -2.66
N ILE A 127 8.75 -0.70 -2.68
CA ILE A 127 7.58 -0.28 -3.48
C ILE A 127 7.83 -0.55 -4.97
N TYR A 128 9.02 -0.23 -5.48
CA TYR A 128 9.36 -0.42 -6.88
C TYR A 128 9.46 -1.91 -7.25
N ALA A 129 10.12 -2.72 -6.42
CA ALA A 129 10.18 -4.17 -6.62
C ALA A 129 8.80 -4.83 -6.59
N GLN A 130 7.96 -4.46 -5.62
CA GLN A 130 6.58 -4.95 -5.53
C GLN A 130 5.73 -4.48 -6.71
N SER A 131 5.93 -3.24 -7.20
CA SER A 131 5.22 -2.71 -8.37
C SER A 131 5.57 -3.49 -9.63
N LYS A 132 6.86 -3.81 -9.81
CA LYS A 132 7.34 -4.65 -10.90
C LYS A 132 6.77 -6.06 -10.81
N TYR A 133 6.87 -6.70 -9.64
CA TYR A 133 6.33 -8.03 -9.39
C TYR A 133 4.82 -8.09 -9.65
N ALA A 134 4.07 -7.12 -9.13
CA ALA A 134 2.62 -7.05 -9.27
C ALA A 134 2.19 -6.86 -10.73
N SER A 135 2.90 -6.00 -11.48
CA SER A 135 2.66 -5.79 -12.91
C SER A 135 2.92 -7.05 -13.74
N GLU A 136 4.01 -7.78 -13.47
CA GLU A 136 4.35 -9.01 -14.21
C GLU A 136 3.42 -10.19 -13.92
N ASN A 137 2.79 -10.21 -12.74
CA ASN A 137 1.94 -11.32 -12.30
C ASN A 137 0.44 -10.97 -12.30
N GLY A 138 0.06 -9.76 -12.73
CA GLY A 138 -1.34 -9.31 -12.73
C GLY A 138 -1.94 -9.17 -11.33
N LEU A 139 -1.11 -8.89 -10.32
CA LEU A 139 -1.54 -8.67 -8.95
C LEU A 139 -1.79 -7.18 -8.67
N PRO A 140 -2.65 -6.84 -7.69
CA PRO A 140 -2.71 -5.49 -7.17
C PRO A 140 -1.52 -5.16 -6.25
N MET A 141 -1.14 -3.89 -6.17
CA MET A 141 -0.17 -3.42 -5.16
C MET A 141 -0.80 -3.33 -3.76
N VAL A 142 -2.08 -3.00 -3.71
CA VAL A 142 -2.91 -2.96 -2.49
C VAL A 142 -3.83 -4.16 -2.56
N ARG A 143 -3.47 -5.25 -1.87
CA ARG A 143 -4.11 -6.57 -2.02
C ARG A 143 -5.08 -6.82 -0.87
N ALA A 144 -6.28 -7.31 -1.19
CA ALA A 144 -7.11 -7.95 -0.19
C ALA A 144 -6.36 -9.17 0.37
N LEU A 145 -6.47 -9.40 1.68
CA LEU A 145 -5.70 -10.45 2.35
C LEU A 145 -5.91 -11.84 1.70
N PHE A 146 -7.15 -12.16 1.30
CA PHE A 146 -7.48 -13.45 0.70
C PHE A 146 -6.82 -13.69 -0.68
N VAL A 147 -6.26 -12.66 -1.33
CA VAL A 147 -5.49 -12.83 -2.58
C VAL A 147 -4.23 -13.64 -2.31
N GLU A 148 -3.56 -13.40 -1.19
CA GLU A 148 -2.36 -14.16 -0.76
C GLU A 148 -2.73 -15.38 0.09
N TYR A 149 -3.85 -15.31 0.83
CA TYR A 149 -4.28 -16.35 1.76
C TYR A 149 -5.68 -16.90 1.43
N PRO A 150 -5.89 -17.48 0.23
CA PRO A 150 -7.24 -17.90 -0.20
C PRO A 150 -7.80 -19.08 0.59
N GLN A 151 -6.93 -19.87 1.23
CA GLN A 151 -7.32 -21.06 2.01
C GLN A 151 -7.67 -20.74 3.47
N ASP A 152 -7.31 -19.54 3.94
CA ASP A 152 -7.69 -19.07 5.27
C ASP A 152 -9.07 -18.40 5.16
N ALA A 153 -10.02 -18.80 5.99
CA ALA A 153 -11.37 -18.26 5.99
C ALA A 153 -11.46 -16.83 6.57
N GLY A 154 -10.57 -16.45 7.48
CA GLY A 154 -10.58 -15.14 8.13
C GLY A 154 -10.43 -13.96 7.14
N PRO A 155 -9.39 -13.96 6.28
CA PRO A 155 -9.12 -12.93 5.27
C PRO A 155 -10.26 -12.59 4.32
N TRP A 156 -11.24 -13.48 4.12
CA TRP A 156 -12.40 -13.24 3.24
C TRP A 156 -13.41 -12.28 3.84
N LEU A 157 -13.39 -12.10 5.17
CA LEU A 157 -14.32 -11.24 5.91
C LEU A 157 -13.73 -9.85 6.21
N VAL A 158 -12.52 -9.59 5.74
CA VAL A 158 -11.74 -8.41 6.06
C VAL A 158 -11.66 -7.50 4.84
N ASP A 159 -12.17 -6.27 4.97
CA ASP A 159 -12.22 -5.27 3.90
C ASP A 159 -11.55 -3.94 4.27
N ASP A 160 -11.03 -3.83 5.49
CA ASP A 160 -10.60 -2.57 6.09
C ASP A 160 -9.13 -2.58 6.55
N GLU A 161 -8.38 -3.59 6.12
CA GLU A 161 -6.92 -3.70 6.12
C GLU A 161 -6.45 -4.46 4.86
N TYR A 162 -5.17 -4.36 4.51
CA TYR A 162 -4.67 -4.90 3.24
C TYR A 162 -3.19 -5.25 3.29
N LEU A 163 -2.73 -6.05 2.32
CA LEU A 163 -1.30 -6.19 2.06
C LEU A 163 -0.84 -5.12 1.09
N PHE A 164 0.22 -4.41 1.47
CA PHE A 164 0.98 -3.51 0.61
C PHE A 164 2.15 -4.29 0.02
N GLY A 165 2.00 -4.79 -1.20
CA GLY A 165 2.89 -5.80 -1.76
C GLY A 165 2.66 -7.18 -1.11
N SER A 166 3.71 -7.99 -1.02
CA SER A 166 3.63 -9.36 -0.47
C SER A 166 3.97 -9.46 1.02
N ASP A 167 4.70 -8.49 1.58
CA ASP A 167 5.39 -8.68 2.87
C ASP A 167 4.87 -7.79 4.01
N MET A 168 4.14 -6.72 3.68
CA MET A 168 3.66 -5.72 4.64
C MET A 168 2.12 -5.71 4.67
N LEU A 169 1.53 -5.89 5.85
CA LEU A 169 0.11 -5.67 6.12
C LEU A 169 -0.07 -4.27 6.70
N VAL A 170 -1.08 -3.56 6.23
CA VAL A 170 -1.42 -2.19 6.65
C VAL A 170 -2.87 -2.17 7.12
N ALA A 171 -3.08 -1.79 8.38
CA ALA A 171 -4.38 -1.55 8.97
C ALA A 171 -4.50 -0.07 9.37
N PRO A 172 -5.12 0.77 8.51
CA PRO A 172 -5.35 2.18 8.80
C PRO A 172 -6.26 2.40 10.02
N LEU A 173 -6.09 3.55 10.68
CA LEU A 173 -7.07 4.06 11.63
C LEU A 173 -8.06 4.97 10.86
N PHE A 174 -9.36 4.79 11.06
CA PHE A 174 -10.38 5.56 10.32
C PHE A 174 -11.00 6.69 11.12
N GLU A 175 -10.88 6.63 12.44
CA GLU A 175 -11.51 7.55 13.38
C GLU A 175 -10.46 8.45 14.06
N ALA A 176 -10.82 9.71 14.25
CA ALA A 176 -9.99 10.65 14.98
C ALA A 176 -9.85 10.21 16.45
N LYS A 177 -8.66 10.42 17.03
CA LYS A 177 -8.31 10.09 18.43
C LYS A 177 -8.28 8.60 18.77
N THR A 178 -8.50 7.72 17.81
CA THR A 178 -8.28 6.29 17.98
C THR A 178 -6.78 6.01 18.03
N THR A 179 -6.34 5.23 19.02
CA THR A 179 -4.92 4.86 19.21
C THR A 179 -4.61 3.44 18.76
N GLY A 180 -5.63 2.60 18.62
CA GLY A 180 -5.49 1.20 18.23
C GLY A 180 -6.79 0.62 17.68
N ARG A 181 -6.73 -0.59 17.13
CA ARG A 181 -7.90 -1.30 16.59
C ARG A 181 -7.66 -2.81 16.58
N ASN A 182 -8.74 -3.56 16.34
CA ASN A 182 -8.63 -4.97 16.01
C ASN A 182 -8.12 -5.14 14.58
N VAL A 183 -7.17 -6.05 14.41
CA VAL A 183 -6.49 -6.38 13.16
C VAL A 183 -6.47 -7.90 13.02
N TYR A 184 -6.81 -8.42 11.84
CA TYR A 184 -6.67 -9.83 11.56
C TYR A 184 -5.30 -10.10 10.93
N LEU A 185 -4.55 -11.01 11.53
CA LEU A 185 -3.25 -11.42 11.00
C LEU A 185 -3.38 -12.81 10.39
N PRO A 186 -3.06 -13.00 9.10
CA PRO A 186 -3.00 -14.33 8.51
C PRO A 186 -2.04 -15.27 9.27
N GLU A 187 -2.17 -16.58 9.02
CA GLU A 187 -1.32 -17.60 9.65
C GLU A 187 0.18 -17.24 9.59
N GLY A 188 0.86 -17.42 10.72
CA GLY A 188 2.28 -17.12 10.88
C GLY A 188 2.53 -16.14 12.03
N LYS A 189 3.72 -15.56 12.02
CA LYS A 189 4.13 -14.50 12.94
C LYS A 189 4.31 -13.19 12.17
N TRP A 190 3.96 -12.11 12.84
CA TRP A 190 4.00 -10.77 12.28
C TRP A 190 4.71 -9.83 13.25
N ILE A 191 5.55 -8.96 12.71
CA ILE A 191 6.41 -8.06 13.45
C ILE A 191 5.96 -6.64 13.15
N ASP A 192 5.58 -5.90 14.18
CA ASP A 192 5.18 -4.50 14.03
C ASP A 192 6.36 -3.67 13.50
N TYR A 193 6.16 -3.00 12.36
CA TYR A 193 7.18 -2.18 11.70
C TYR A 193 7.69 -1.03 12.59
N GLN A 194 6.82 -0.46 13.43
CA GLN A 194 7.11 0.67 14.30
C GLN A 194 7.65 0.23 15.66
N THR A 195 7.09 -0.82 16.27
CA THR A 195 7.40 -1.22 17.66
C THR A 195 8.28 -2.46 17.77
N SER A 196 8.44 -3.24 16.69
CA SER A 196 9.12 -4.55 16.67
C SER A 196 8.47 -5.61 17.56
N LYS A 197 7.27 -5.34 18.08
CA LYS A 197 6.52 -6.33 18.83
C LYS A 197 6.02 -7.42 17.89
N VAL A 198 6.11 -8.66 18.35
CA VAL A 198 5.70 -9.85 17.60
C VAL A 198 4.27 -10.23 17.98
N TYR A 199 3.47 -10.58 16.98
CA TYR A 199 2.10 -11.07 17.11
C TYR A 199 1.95 -12.39 16.37
N ASN A 200 1.04 -13.24 16.86
CA ASN A 200 0.65 -14.47 16.17
C ASN A 200 -0.54 -14.19 15.24
N GLY A 201 -0.77 -15.09 14.28
CA GLY A 201 -1.98 -15.07 13.45
C GLY A 201 -3.29 -15.11 14.25
N GLY A 202 -4.37 -14.68 13.62
CA GLY A 202 -5.69 -14.47 14.21
C GLY A 202 -5.98 -13.00 14.53
N TRP A 203 -7.06 -12.76 15.25
CA TRP A 203 -7.48 -11.43 15.68
C TRP A 203 -6.62 -10.91 16.83
N ASN A 204 -6.10 -9.70 16.68
CA ASN A 204 -5.27 -9.02 17.66
C ASN A 204 -5.76 -7.59 17.90
N SER A 205 -5.80 -7.15 19.16
CA SER A 205 -5.96 -5.73 19.50
C SER A 205 -4.58 -5.07 19.51
N ILE A 206 -4.34 -4.15 18.57
CA ILE A 206 -3.02 -3.55 18.35
C ILE A 206 -3.12 -2.03 18.46
N GLU A 207 -2.25 -1.45 19.27
CA GLU A 207 -2.04 0.00 19.33
C GLU A 207 -1.10 0.44 18.21
N ALA A 208 -1.44 1.52 17.52
CA ALA A 208 -0.57 2.19 16.58
C ALA A 208 0.64 2.81 17.31
N GLY A 209 1.77 2.88 16.61
CA GLY A 209 2.98 3.52 17.12
C GLY A 209 2.92 5.05 17.03
N LYS A 210 4.10 5.67 16.87
CA LYS A 210 4.23 7.13 16.67
C LYS A 210 3.40 7.62 15.48
N MET A 211 3.34 6.81 14.43
CA MET A 211 2.53 7.04 13.25
C MET A 211 1.15 6.37 13.44
N PRO A 212 0.03 7.07 13.17
CA PRO A 212 -1.33 6.59 13.44
C PRO A 212 -1.81 5.56 12.40
N VAL A 213 -1.07 4.46 12.28
CA VAL A 213 -1.32 3.32 11.40
C VAL A 213 -0.69 2.08 12.00
N ILE A 214 -1.30 0.93 11.80
CA ILE A 214 -0.70 -0.36 12.17
C ILE A 214 -0.07 -0.95 10.90
N ILE A 215 1.22 -1.27 10.97
CA ILE A 215 1.98 -1.86 9.87
C ILE A 215 2.68 -3.09 10.39
N MET A 216 2.35 -4.24 9.83
CA MET A 216 2.89 -5.53 10.24
C MET A 216 3.72 -6.11 9.11
N VAL A 217 4.93 -6.56 9.41
CA VAL A 217 5.81 -7.25 8.45
C VAL A 217 5.82 -8.72 8.78
N ARG A 218 5.62 -9.59 7.79
CA ARG A 218 5.62 -11.04 8.02
C ARG A 218 7.00 -11.54 8.49
N ASP A 219 7.01 -12.56 9.33
CA ASP A 219 8.24 -13.28 9.68
C ASP A 219 8.90 -13.87 8.43
N GLY A 220 10.22 -13.79 8.35
CA GLY A 220 10.96 -14.27 7.17
C GLY A 220 11.04 -13.27 6.02
N ALA A 221 10.77 -11.98 6.27
CA ALA A 221 10.89 -10.93 5.26
C ALA A 221 12.21 -10.15 5.37
N VAL A 222 12.73 -9.71 4.23
CA VAL A 222 13.71 -8.62 4.15
C VAL A 222 13.13 -7.49 3.32
N ILE A 223 13.08 -6.29 3.90
CA ILE A 223 12.49 -5.10 3.27
C ILE A 223 13.62 -4.13 2.89
N PRO A 224 13.89 -3.92 1.59
CA PRO A 224 14.92 -3.00 1.15
C PRO A 224 14.47 -1.54 1.36
N HIS A 225 15.34 -0.75 1.97
CA HIS A 225 15.18 0.67 2.21
C HIS A 225 16.29 1.47 1.52
N ILE A 226 16.05 2.75 1.28
CA ILE A 226 17.02 3.69 0.71
C ILE A 226 17.14 4.94 1.59
N GLY A 227 18.28 5.61 1.49
CA GLY A 227 18.48 6.91 2.12
C GLY A 227 17.46 7.96 1.63
N LEU A 228 17.11 8.90 2.51
CA LEU A 228 16.19 9.98 2.17
C LEU A 228 16.75 10.87 1.07
N ALA A 229 15.86 11.26 0.16
CA ALA A 229 16.14 12.18 -0.93
C ALA A 229 14.96 13.15 -1.08
N GLN A 230 15.21 14.33 -1.65
CA GLN A 230 14.17 15.34 -1.87
C GLN A 230 13.24 14.99 -3.05
N SER A 231 13.68 14.08 -3.92
CA SER A 231 12.88 13.55 -5.04
C SER A 231 13.37 12.16 -5.42
N THR A 232 12.56 11.40 -6.16
CA THR A 232 12.94 10.07 -6.67
C THR A 232 14.13 10.13 -7.65
N LYS A 233 14.40 11.29 -8.25
CA LYS A 233 15.56 11.51 -9.12
C LYS A 233 16.87 11.54 -8.33
N ASP A 234 16.82 12.00 -7.08
CA ASP A 234 17.99 12.21 -6.23
C ASP A 234 18.25 11.03 -5.28
N MET A 235 17.48 9.94 -5.41
CA MET A 235 17.66 8.72 -4.64
C MET A 235 18.93 7.98 -5.08
N ASP A 236 19.79 7.64 -4.11
CA ASP A 236 21.01 6.88 -4.36
C ASP A 236 20.74 5.37 -4.38
N TRP A 237 20.37 4.85 -5.56
CA TRP A 237 20.12 3.42 -5.77
C TRP A 237 21.38 2.55 -5.71
N SER A 238 22.58 3.15 -5.59
CA SER A 238 23.83 2.40 -5.39
C SER A 238 24.03 1.98 -3.93
N LYS A 239 23.20 2.47 -3.01
CA LYS A 239 23.21 2.11 -1.59
C LYS A 239 21.81 1.73 -1.10
N ILE A 240 21.64 0.48 -0.67
CA ILE A 240 20.36 -0.04 -0.19
C ILE A 240 20.55 -0.71 1.16
N ASP A 241 19.70 -0.35 2.12
CA ASP A 241 19.66 -0.95 3.44
C ASP A 241 18.69 -2.15 3.42
N LEU A 242 19.17 -3.34 3.72
CA LEU A 242 18.37 -4.56 3.84
C LEU A 242 17.91 -4.73 5.29
N VAL A 243 16.68 -4.31 5.57
CA VAL A 243 16.09 -4.44 6.91
C VAL A 243 15.48 -5.83 7.08
N THR A 244 15.99 -6.56 8.07
CA THR A 244 15.64 -7.95 8.34
C THR A 244 14.52 -8.05 9.39
N TYR A 245 13.53 -8.91 9.13
CA TYR A 245 12.41 -9.17 10.03
C TYR A 245 12.32 -10.67 10.33
N SER A 246 12.69 -11.06 11.55
CA SER A 246 12.69 -12.46 12.00
C SER A 246 12.13 -12.62 13.42
N ALA A 247 11.15 -13.51 13.58
CA ALA A 247 10.58 -13.98 14.84
C ALA A 247 10.79 -15.50 15.02
N GLY A 248 11.89 -16.00 14.46
CA GLY A 248 12.25 -17.42 14.47
C GLY A 248 12.71 -17.94 13.10
N ALA A 249 12.38 -17.23 12.01
CA ALA A 249 12.81 -17.62 10.66
C ALA A 249 14.34 -17.64 10.52
N SER A 250 14.88 -18.73 9.99
CA SER A 250 16.30 -18.90 9.68
C SER A 250 16.68 -18.39 8.29
N THR A 251 15.69 -18.23 7.41
CA THR A 251 15.86 -17.73 6.04
C THR A 251 14.86 -16.61 5.80
N LEU A 252 15.34 -15.48 5.27
CA LEU A 252 14.52 -14.34 4.91
C LEU A 252 14.48 -14.17 3.39
N LYS A 253 13.33 -13.78 2.87
CA LYS A 253 13.11 -13.55 1.44
C LYS A 253 12.59 -12.15 1.20
N GLY A 254 13.01 -11.58 0.08
CA GLY A 254 12.53 -10.30 -0.44
C GLY A 254 12.88 -10.17 -1.91
N MET A 255 12.68 -8.99 -2.46
CA MET A 255 12.99 -8.71 -3.86
C MET A 255 13.54 -7.30 -3.99
N VAL A 256 14.35 -7.07 -5.02
CA VAL A 256 14.84 -5.75 -5.40
C VAL A 256 14.69 -5.57 -6.91
N CYS A 257 14.38 -4.35 -7.32
CA CYS A 257 14.34 -3.96 -8.71
C CYS A 257 14.99 -2.58 -8.83
N LEU A 258 15.95 -2.42 -9.72
CA LEU A 258 16.57 -1.12 -9.96
C LEU A 258 15.85 -0.39 -11.10
N PRO A 259 15.61 0.93 -11.02
CA PRO A 259 15.00 1.67 -12.12
C PRO A 259 15.80 1.61 -13.43
N GLU A 260 17.13 1.52 -13.34
CA GLU A 260 18.03 1.49 -14.51
C GLU A 260 17.76 0.30 -15.44
N ASN A 261 17.54 -0.89 -14.87
CA ASN A 261 17.34 -2.12 -15.65
C ASN A 261 15.90 -2.62 -15.62
N ASN A 262 15.09 -2.18 -14.65
CA ASN A 262 13.72 -2.61 -14.44
C ASN A 262 13.55 -4.14 -14.43
N LEU A 263 14.54 -4.83 -13.83
CA LEU A 263 14.56 -6.28 -13.66
C LEU A 263 14.41 -6.64 -12.18
N LEU A 264 13.54 -7.62 -11.91
CA LEU A 264 13.27 -8.11 -10.57
C LEU A 264 14.29 -9.18 -10.19
N PHE A 265 14.92 -9.01 -9.04
CA PHE A 265 15.87 -9.96 -8.47
C PHE A 265 15.41 -10.43 -7.10
N PRO A 266 15.40 -11.76 -6.83
CA PRO A 266 15.11 -12.27 -5.50
C PRO A 266 16.28 -12.00 -4.56
N LEU A 267 15.97 -11.63 -3.32
CA LEU A 267 16.89 -11.53 -2.21
C LEU A 267 16.65 -12.71 -1.27
N THR A 268 17.71 -13.41 -0.90
CA THR A 268 17.66 -14.48 0.12
C THR A 268 18.74 -14.26 1.14
N MET A 269 18.35 -14.13 2.40
CA MET A 269 19.26 -13.97 3.52
C MET A 269 19.19 -15.19 4.43
N VAL A 270 20.35 -15.64 4.91
CA VAL A 270 20.46 -16.81 5.79
C VAL A 270 21.06 -16.37 7.11
N LYS A 271 20.52 -16.91 8.20
CA LYS A 271 21.01 -16.63 9.55
C LYS A 271 22.42 -17.18 9.73
N SER A 272 23.32 -16.34 10.21
CA SER A 272 24.71 -16.68 10.53
C SER A 272 25.02 -16.18 11.94
N GLY A 273 24.86 -17.04 12.94
CA GLY A 273 24.95 -16.66 14.35
C GLY A 273 23.76 -15.79 14.77
N SER A 274 24.02 -14.56 15.23
CA SER A 274 23.00 -13.59 15.65
C SER A 274 22.54 -12.64 14.54
N SER A 275 23.22 -12.62 13.39
CA SER A 275 22.89 -11.75 12.26
C SER A 275 22.46 -12.55 11.02
N PHE A 276 22.05 -11.84 9.97
CA PHE A 276 21.74 -12.42 8.67
C PHE A 276 22.75 -11.95 7.63
N ASN A 277 23.11 -12.84 6.71
CA ASN A 277 23.97 -12.53 5.58
C ASN A 277 23.21 -12.77 4.28
N LEU A 278 23.47 -11.92 3.28
CA LEU A 278 22.96 -12.13 1.93
C LEU A 278 23.65 -13.35 1.31
N SER A 279 22.87 -14.34 0.88
CA SER A 279 23.40 -15.62 0.37
C SER A 279 24.18 -15.47 -0.94
N SER A 280 23.71 -14.59 -1.82
CA SER A 280 24.35 -14.24 -3.08
C SER A 280 23.93 -12.83 -3.48
N ASP A 281 24.85 -12.01 -3.97
CA ASP A 281 24.53 -10.68 -4.50
C ASP A 281 24.00 -10.78 -5.95
N PRO A 282 22.69 -10.55 -6.19
CA PRO A 282 22.13 -10.65 -7.52
C PRO A 282 22.57 -9.50 -8.44
N LEU A 283 23.04 -8.38 -7.88
CA LEU A 283 23.42 -7.17 -8.63
C LEU A 283 24.94 -7.07 -8.86
N LYS A 284 25.71 -8.11 -8.51
CA LYS A 284 27.14 -8.27 -8.84
C LYS A 284 27.99 -7.05 -8.45
N GLY A 285 27.77 -6.50 -7.26
CA GLY A 285 28.52 -5.38 -6.71
C GLY A 285 28.10 -3.99 -7.20
N LYS A 286 27.04 -3.88 -8.01
CA LYS A 286 26.48 -2.57 -8.41
C LYS A 286 25.86 -1.79 -7.25
N VAL A 287 25.45 -2.50 -6.20
CA VAL A 287 24.79 -1.93 -5.03
C VAL A 287 25.58 -2.34 -3.79
N THR A 288 25.79 -1.37 -2.91
CA THR A 288 26.30 -1.59 -1.56
C THR A 288 25.12 -1.91 -0.65
N TRP A 289 25.21 -3.05 0.04
CA TRP A 289 24.15 -3.57 0.91
C TRP A 289 24.52 -3.36 2.38
N ASP A 290 23.78 -2.51 3.08
CA ASP A 290 23.88 -2.39 4.54
C ASP A 290 22.80 -3.25 5.19
N ILE A 291 23.19 -4.24 5.98
CA ILE A 291 22.22 -5.16 6.60
C ILE A 291 21.87 -4.65 8.00
N LEU A 292 20.59 -4.35 8.22
CA LEU A 292 20.07 -3.83 9.48
C LEU A 292 19.03 -4.78 10.08
N SER A 293 18.97 -4.86 11.41
CA SER A 293 17.80 -5.41 12.09
C SER A 293 16.67 -4.38 12.15
N GLU A 294 15.45 -4.86 12.37
CA GLU A 294 14.27 -4.02 12.57
C GLU A 294 14.42 -3.04 13.75
N GLN A 295 15.28 -3.37 14.72
CA GLN A 295 15.61 -2.51 15.86
C GLN A 295 16.65 -1.43 15.50
N GLN A 296 17.64 -1.78 14.66
CA GLN A 296 18.68 -0.84 14.22
C GLN A 296 18.12 0.24 13.31
N ARG A 297 17.18 -0.10 12.40
CA ARG A 297 16.48 0.86 11.52
C ARG A 297 15.84 2.05 12.27
N LYS A 298 15.47 1.86 13.54
CA LYS A 298 14.77 2.88 14.33
C LYS A 298 15.68 3.90 15.01
N LYS A 299 16.99 3.60 15.09
CA LYS A 299 17.99 4.46 15.72
C LYS A 299 18.51 5.46 14.71
#